data_AF-A0A9P5DVC4-F1
#
_entry.id   AF-A0A9P5DVC4-F1
#
_cell.length_a   1.000
_cell.length_b   1.000
_cell.length_c   1.000
_cell.angle_alpha   90.00
_cell.angle_beta   90.00
_cell.angle_gamma   90.00
#
_symmetry.space_group_name_H-M   'P 1'
#
loop_
_entity.id
_entity.type
_entity.pdbx_description
1 polymer ?
#
loop_
_entity_poly.entity_id
_entity_poly.type
_entity_poly.pdbx_seq_one_letter_code
_entity_poly.pdbx_strand_id
1 'polypeptide(L)'
;MIPILGLSLLLCAPGHADAALSSPNPVFNFETLLERSDTSDLIYEPEFAAFDRSIIGRAAPDQPLLTNNGPDSRSIIPGGTVCYIVDKKTLFGKNKRNDDHKATDTNGEPGHENSRRAESRTVYVSANTCSRPTLKSKDKNGNPEKTPQLSLYTSTTNKIKCPTAGNYNESNPDTAKIPFDEGAIMLTMNATNDIYISVVAENLTQKFDGEWKYQIAISFDDYYHNYDAKNGTARLLLMDSDSTSALLFTSDLTQNSDETQQIMKRPPPFQIFVGDEKLRNIDGLRHSACGLQNNAEIWANDKKTGRHNDLVTTGLTTRGQGGMPKQQFLIAGLNHSTTYSGILVKMPDNDSKRDTKSGRTIGGGGTVYRATTFETSSSTNCKMVTNLDFCNETQYAVPGNDKKFNNTALAKHYDDYARKMYANFEKVMMQVPCEAPPESRYSLARNCDECREAYKRWLCTVTIPRCEDVMGGSRYSVVRDAFQAFPNGTTLPDDFRKGLKAAANNSSRNAWIDKTVQPGPYKELLPCADVCYEFQRELRTAESGYFEYNM
;
A
#
# COMPACT_ATOMS: atom_id res chain seq x y z
N MET A 1 -63.05 11.12 -3.97
CA MET A 1 -63.88 11.29 -2.76
C MET A 1 -63.08 12.10 -1.75
N ILE A 2 -63.57 13.29 -1.42
CA ILE A 2 -63.11 14.12 -0.29
C ILE A 2 -64.00 13.74 0.92
N PRO A 3 -63.48 13.76 2.16
CA PRO A 3 -63.91 14.80 3.11
C PRO A 3 -62.73 15.49 3.85
N ILE A 4 -62.68 16.83 3.91
CA ILE A 4 -63.06 17.72 5.06
C ILE A 4 -62.00 17.65 6.19
N LEU A 5 -61.14 18.64 6.51
CA LEU A 5 -61.11 20.12 6.56
C LEU A 5 -61.72 20.77 7.83
N GLY A 6 -60.89 21.58 8.51
CA GLY A 6 -61.21 22.50 9.62
C GLY A 6 -60.41 22.17 10.89
N LEU A 7 -59.81 23.09 11.66
CA LEU A 7 -59.81 24.55 11.81
C LEU A 7 -58.80 24.78 12.99
N SER A 8 -57.85 25.73 13.08
CA SER A 8 -58.02 27.17 13.29
C SER A 8 -56.67 27.81 13.71
N LEU A 9 -56.34 28.97 13.12
CA LEU A 9 -55.93 30.28 13.71
C LEU A 9 -55.11 30.32 15.03
N LEU A 10 -54.22 31.30 15.33
CA LEU A 10 -53.52 32.42 14.68
C LEU A 10 -52.71 33.10 15.84
N LEU A 11 -51.65 33.85 15.51
CA LEU A 11 -51.15 35.04 16.21
C LEU A 11 -50.47 34.93 17.61
N CYS A 12 -49.17 35.25 17.66
CA CYS A 12 -48.64 36.53 18.23
C CYS A 12 -47.13 36.43 18.54
N ALA A 13 -46.31 37.12 17.74
CA ALA A 13 -45.17 37.91 18.25
C ALA A 13 -45.74 39.27 18.76
N PRO A 14 -45.06 40.16 19.54
CA PRO A 14 -43.65 40.59 19.45
C PRO A 14 -42.93 40.74 20.82
N GLY A 15 -41.59 40.91 20.89
CA GLY A 15 -40.86 42.20 21.01
C GLY A 15 -40.90 42.75 22.45
N HIS A 16 -39.91 43.36 23.12
CA HIS A 16 -38.55 43.87 22.90
C HIS A 16 -38.07 44.40 24.28
N ALA A 17 -36.77 44.62 24.44
CA ALA A 17 -36.12 45.75 25.15
C ALA A 17 -34.65 45.33 25.44
N ASP A 18 -33.65 45.86 24.73
CA ASP A 18 -33.06 47.21 24.79
C ASP A 18 -32.32 47.53 26.08
N ALA A 19 -31.02 47.81 25.95
CA ALA A 19 -30.42 49.03 26.49
C ALA A 19 -29.07 49.31 25.82
N ALA A 20 -29.00 50.49 25.21
CA ALA A 20 -27.82 51.15 24.67
C ALA A 20 -26.99 51.85 25.77
N LEU A 21 -25.70 52.13 25.51
CA LEU A 21 -25.16 53.49 25.29
C LEU A 21 -23.62 53.56 25.37
N SER A 22 -23.09 54.43 24.50
CA SER A 22 -21.96 55.35 24.66
C SER A 22 -20.52 54.86 24.88
N SER A 23 -19.66 55.37 23.98
CA SER A 23 -18.23 55.68 24.16
C SER A 23 -17.94 56.47 25.45
N PRO A 24 -16.73 56.30 26.01
CA PRO A 24 -15.81 57.43 26.02
C PRO A 24 -14.35 57.07 25.68
N ASN A 25 -13.68 57.99 24.98
CA ASN A 25 -12.22 58.13 24.96
C ASN A 25 -11.67 58.52 26.35
N PRO A 26 -10.37 58.28 26.58
CA PRO A 26 -9.50 59.35 27.09
C PRO A 26 -8.27 59.51 26.15
N VAL A 27 -8.11 60.64 25.48
CA VAL A 27 -7.27 61.79 25.92
C VAL A 27 -5.82 61.39 26.22
N PHE A 28 -4.92 61.68 25.28
CA PHE A 28 -3.78 62.54 25.55
C PHE A 28 -3.61 63.55 24.42
N ASN A 29 -3.65 64.80 24.83
CA ASN A 29 -3.52 66.02 24.06
C ASN A 29 -2.02 66.41 24.04
N PHE A 30 -1.48 66.82 22.90
CA PHE A 30 -0.41 67.80 22.89
C PHE A 30 -0.66 68.77 21.74
N GLU A 31 -0.99 70.00 22.12
CA GLU A 31 -1.12 71.15 21.24
C GLU A 31 0.21 71.48 20.57
N THR A 32 0.09 71.72 19.28
CA THR A 32 0.77 72.72 18.45
C THR A 32 1.73 73.70 19.14
N LEU A 33 2.93 73.83 18.55
CA LEU A 33 3.47 75.15 18.23
C LEU A 33 3.84 75.21 16.76
N LEU A 34 3.22 76.18 16.10
CA LEU A 34 3.59 76.76 14.82
C LEU A 34 5.02 77.28 14.88
N GLU A 35 5.83 76.98 13.87
CA GLU A 35 6.67 78.03 13.30
C GLU A 35 6.68 77.94 11.78
N ARG A 36 6.41 79.10 11.21
CA ARG A 36 6.23 79.41 9.80
C ARG A 36 7.50 80.07 9.30
N SER A 37 8.01 79.59 8.18
CA SER A 37 8.88 80.31 7.25
C SER A 37 8.67 79.60 5.91
N ASP A 38 7.73 80.02 5.05
CA ASP A 38 7.92 81.09 4.06
C ASP A 38 9.38 81.16 3.58
N THR A 39 9.67 80.60 2.40
CA THR A 39 10.02 81.36 1.20
C THR A 39 9.98 80.46 -0.02
N SER A 40 9.11 80.82 -0.97
CA SER A 40 9.14 80.45 -2.37
C SER A 40 10.53 80.69 -2.97
N ASP A 41 11.00 79.80 -3.84
CA ASP A 41 11.61 80.24 -5.11
C ASP A 41 11.60 79.13 -6.15
N LEU A 42 11.07 79.51 -7.32
CA LEU A 42 10.94 78.77 -8.56
C LEU A 42 12.32 78.49 -9.17
N ILE A 43 12.71 77.22 -9.37
CA ILE A 43 13.80 76.89 -10.30
C ILE A 43 13.49 75.58 -11.04
N TYR A 44 13.08 75.76 -12.30
CA TYR A 44 13.44 74.99 -13.50
C TYR A 44 13.56 73.46 -13.41
N GLU A 45 12.62 72.78 -14.07
CA GLU A 45 12.62 71.34 -14.35
C GLU A 45 13.23 71.08 -15.74
N PRO A 46 14.37 70.38 -15.89
CA PRO A 46 14.77 69.84 -17.16
C PRO A 46 14.18 68.43 -17.35
N GLU A 47 13.27 68.30 -18.30
CA GLU A 47 12.89 67.01 -18.88
C GLU A 47 14.10 66.39 -19.59
N PHE A 48 14.69 65.36 -18.98
CA PHE A 48 15.56 64.43 -19.70
C PHE A 48 14.76 63.17 -20.05
N ALA A 49 14.09 63.23 -21.20
CA ALA A 49 13.55 62.06 -21.88
C ALA A 49 14.70 61.24 -22.48
N ALA A 50 15.37 60.41 -21.66
CA ALA A 50 16.10 59.21 -22.06
C ALA A 50 16.82 58.68 -20.81
N PHE A 51 16.23 57.68 -20.14
CA PHE A 51 16.86 56.60 -19.35
C PHE A 51 15.79 56.10 -18.36
N ASP A 52 14.75 55.46 -18.89
CA ASP A 52 13.90 54.62 -18.07
C ASP A 52 14.76 53.46 -17.52
N ARG A 53 14.77 53.32 -16.20
CA ARG A 53 15.58 52.37 -15.43
C ARG A 53 14.96 50.97 -15.42
N SER A 54 14.35 50.55 -16.54
CA SER A 54 13.65 49.27 -16.64
C SER A 54 14.52 48.10 -17.13
N ILE A 55 15.84 48.29 -17.29
CA ILE A 55 16.80 47.19 -17.47
C ILE A 55 17.54 46.89 -16.16
N ILE A 56 16.79 46.49 -15.14
CA ILE A 56 17.30 45.50 -14.19
C ILE A 56 16.89 44.17 -14.77
N GLY A 57 17.80 43.56 -15.54
CA GLY A 57 17.65 42.17 -15.95
C GLY A 57 17.40 41.35 -14.68
N ARG A 58 16.20 40.77 -14.56
CA ARG A 58 15.95 39.74 -13.54
C ARG A 58 17.03 38.69 -13.78
N ALA A 59 17.93 38.52 -12.83
CA ALA A 59 18.80 37.36 -12.81
C ALA A 59 17.91 36.14 -13.02
N ALA A 60 18.28 35.27 -13.97
CA ALA A 60 17.57 34.03 -14.17
C ALA A 60 17.43 33.34 -12.80
N PRO A 61 16.24 32.87 -12.39
CA PRO A 61 16.08 32.24 -11.09
C PRO A 61 17.12 31.12 -10.98
N ASP A 62 17.97 31.19 -9.95
CA ASP A 62 18.99 30.19 -9.70
C ASP A 62 18.33 28.81 -9.67
N GLN A 63 18.80 27.92 -10.55
CA GLN A 63 18.25 26.57 -10.65
C GLN A 63 18.54 25.83 -9.34
N PRO A 64 17.54 25.17 -8.72
CA PRO A 64 17.77 24.42 -7.50
C PRO A 64 18.79 23.31 -7.73
N LEU A 65 19.77 23.22 -6.83
CA LEU A 65 20.81 22.18 -6.85
C LEU A 65 20.26 20.90 -6.22
N LEU A 66 20.29 19.80 -6.96
CA LEU A 66 20.00 18.48 -6.41
C LEU A 66 21.28 17.89 -5.80
N THR A 67 21.17 17.39 -4.58
CA THR A 67 22.29 16.82 -3.82
C THR A 67 22.11 15.33 -3.60
N ASN A 68 23.21 14.59 -3.41
CA ASN A 68 23.16 13.15 -3.18
C ASN A 68 22.23 12.80 -2.00
N ASN A 69 21.23 11.96 -2.27
CA ASN A 69 20.19 11.51 -1.32
C ASN A 69 19.42 12.64 -0.62
N GLY A 70 19.47 13.87 -1.13
CA GLY A 70 18.74 15.02 -0.60
C GLY A 70 17.53 15.32 -1.48
N PRO A 71 16.32 14.82 -1.13
CA PRO A 71 15.13 15.07 -1.93
C PRO A 71 14.71 16.55 -1.89
N ASP A 72 14.21 17.06 -3.01
CA ASP A 72 13.54 18.36 -3.12
C ASP A 72 12.06 18.13 -3.42
N SER A 73 11.18 18.89 -2.75
CA SER A 73 9.72 18.77 -2.89
C SER A 73 9.11 20.10 -3.30
N ARG A 74 8.28 20.08 -4.36
CA ARG A 74 7.67 21.29 -4.93
C ARG A 74 6.27 21.05 -5.44
N SER A 75 5.49 22.13 -5.51
CA SER A 75 4.28 22.22 -6.31
C SER A 75 4.61 22.68 -7.73
N ILE A 76 3.87 22.19 -8.72
CA ILE A 76 3.93 22.62 -10.11
C ILE A 76 2.51 22.79 -10.65
N ILE A 77 2.24 23.97 -11.17
CA ILE A 77 0.96 24.31 -11.81
C ILE A 77 0.91 23.74 -13.25
N PRO A 78 -0.29 23.58 -13.84
CA PRO A 78 -0.44 23.18 -15.24
C PRO A 78 0.36 24.07 -16.20
N GLY A 79 1.04 23.44 -17.16
CA GLY A 79 1.95 24.12 -18.09
C GLY A 79 3.26 24.61 -17.47
N GLY A 80 3.45 24.40 -16.16
CA GLY A 80 4.64 24.80 -15.43
C GLY A 80 5.85 23.94 -15.76
N THR A 81 7.03 24.49 -15.49
CA THR A 81 8.31 23.79 -15.58
C THR A 81 9.19 24.19 -14.40
N VAL A 82 9.84 23.21 -13.78
CA VAL A 82 10.88 23.45 -12.77
C VAL A 82 12.19 22.83 -13.26
N CYS A 83 13.24 23.64 -13.33
CA CYS A 83 14.55 23.24 -13.84
C CYS A 83 15.55 23.11 -12.68
N TYR A 84 16.25 21.99 -12.61
CA TYR A 84 17.26 21.61 -11.63
C TYR A 84 18.63 21.46 -12.27
N ILE A 85 19.67 21.58 -11.44
CA ILE A 85 21.05 21.28 -11.81
C ILE A 85 21.66 20.27 -10.86
N VAL A 86 22.47 19.37 -11.40
CA VAL A 86 23.46 18.56 -10.67
C VAL A 86 24.82 19.02 -11.13
N ASP A 87 25.49 19.83 -10.32
CA ASP A 87 26.79 20.41 -10.70
C ASP A 87 27.92 19.38 -10.60
N LYS A 88 28.99 19.62 -11.36
CA LYS A 88 30.20 18.78 -11.38
C LYS A 88 30.82 18.62 -9.99
N LYS A 89 30.71 19.66 -9.15
CA LYS A 89 31.20 19.63 -7.77
C LYS A 89 30.43 18.62 -6.91
N THR A 90 29.14 18.46 -7.12
CA THR A 90 28.29 17.47 -6.45
C THR A 90 28.59 16.07 -6.98
N LEU A 91 28.87 15.93 -8.28
CA LEU A 91 29.20 14.64 -8.92
C LEU A 91 30.55 14.06 -8.47
N PHE A 92 31.61 14.89 -8.42
CA PHE A 92 32.99 14.42 -8.20
C PHE A 92 33.60 14.88 -6.86
N GLY A 93 32.87 15.68 -6.08
CA GLY A 93 33.38 16.29 -4.85
C GLY A 93 34.36 17.43 -5.11
N LYS A 94 34.82 18.09 -4.04
CA LYS A 94 35.94 19.03 -4.15
C LYS A 94 37.21 18.22 -4.42
N ASN A 95 37.84 18.42 -5.58
CA ASN A 95 39.23 18.01 -5.78
C ASN A 95 40.08 18.56 -4.63
N LYS A 96 40.55 17.71 -3.73
CA LYS A 96 41.69 18.04 -2.86
C LYS A 96 42.95 18.04 -3.73
N ARG A 97 43.11 19.06 -4.56
CA ARG A 97 44.37 19.41 -5.18
C ARG A 97 44.54 20.91 -5.02
N ASN A 98 45.59 21.26 -4.29
CA ASN A 98 46.00 22.58 -3.80
C ASN A 98 45.55 22.84 -2.37
N ASP A 99 46.34 22.34 -1.41
CA ASP A 99 47.00 23.23 -0.45
C ASP A 99 48.22 22.52 0.15
N ASP A 100 49.38 23.15 -0.08
CA ASP A 100 50.63 23.10 0.67
C ASP A 100 51.18 21.78 1.22
N HIS A 101 52.18 21.24 0.52
CA HIS A 101 53.45 20.90 1.17
C HIS A 101 54.66 21.15 0.27
N LYS A 102 55.33 22.25 0.60
CA LYS A 102 56.78 22.50 0.63
C LYS A 102 57.67 21.46 -0.05
N ALA A 103 58.45 21.96 -1.01
CA ALA A 103 59.54 21.30 -1.71
C ALA A 103 60.43 20.43 -0.82
N THR A 104 60.75 19.24 -1.32
CA THR A 104 62.09 18.66 -1.14
C THR A 104 62.41 17.83 -2.38
N ASP A 105 63.44 18.26 -3.10
CA ASP A 105 64.06 17.55 -4.23
C ASP A 105 64.53 16.16 -3.81
N THR A 106 64.19 15.14 -4.62
CA THR A 106 65.15 14.10 -5.03
C THR A 106 64.66 13.35 -6.28
N ASN A 107 65.55 13.36 -7.28
CA ASN A 107 65.62 12.68 -8.58
C ASN A 107 64.90 11.32 -8.80
N GLY A 108 64.31 11.19 -10.00
CA GLY A 108 64.57 10.04 -10.90
C GLY A 108 63.44 9.03 -11.17
N GLU A 109 62.64 9.25 -12.22
CA GLU A 109 62.33 8.32 -13.34
C GLU A 109 61.02 8.70 -14.07
N PRO A 110 60.97 8.71 -15.42
CA PRO A 110 59.79 9.07 -16.19
C PRO A 110 59.00 7.82 -16.60
N GLY A 111 57.85 7.57 -15.98
CA GLY A 111 57.07 6.38 -16.32
C GLY A 111 55.69 6.33 -15.70
N HIS A 112 54.75 7.07 -16.28
CA HIS A 112 53.38 6.64 -16.61
C HIS A 112 52.55 7.88 -16.90
N GLU A 113 52.31 8.14 -18.18
CA GLU A 113 51.17 8.95 -18.61
C GLU A 113 49.91 8.31 -18.03
N ASN A 114 49.44 8.86 -16.90
CA ASN A 114 48.09 8.62 -16.43
C ASN A 114 47.16 9.20 -17.50
N SER A 115 46.77 8.33 -18.43
CA SER A 115 45.65 8.51 -19.34
C SER A 115 44.54 9.21 -18.56
N ARG A 116 44.24 10.45 -18.94
CA ARG A 116 43.10 11.23 -18.46
C ARG A 116 41.83 10.52 -18.92
N ARG A 117 41.52 9.37 -18.33
CA ARG A 117 40.23 8.73 -18.51
C ARG A 117 39.23 9.68 -17.88
N ALA A 118 38.33 10.23 -18.70
CA ALA A 118 37.27 11.10 -18.23
C ALA A 118 36.53 10.36 -17.10
N GLU A 119 36.64 10.87 -15.87
CA GLU A 119 35.92 10.33 -14.74
C GLU A 119 34.42 10.48 -15.03
N SER A 120 33.73 9.34 -15.10
CA SER A 120 32.28 9.27 -15.32
C SER A 120 31.65 8.74 -14.05
N ARG A 121 30.58 9.40 -13.59
CA ARG A 121 29.83 9.01 -12.39
C ARG A 121 28.44 8.56 -12.79
N THR A 122 28.02 7.41 -12.30
CA THR A 122 26.64 6.94 -12.43
C THR A 122 25.75 7.71 -11.46
N VAL A 123 24.62 8.20 -11.97
CA VAL A 123 23.62 8.97 -11.24
C VAL A 123 22.27 8.31 -11.42
N TYR A 124 21.61 8.04 -10.30
CA TYR A 124 20.25 7.53 -10.21
C TYR A 124 19.32 8.70 -9.94
N VAL A 125 18.49 9.06 -10.92
CA VAL A 125 17.46 10.09 -10.78
C VAL A 125 16.14 9.38 -10.53
N SER A 126 15.43 9.79 -9.49
CA SER A 126 14.12 9.23 -9.16
C SER A 126 13.18 10.29 -8.63
N ALA A 127 11.89 10.20 -8.96
CA ALA A 127 10.89 11.13 -8.47
C ALA A 127 9.53 10.45 -8.28
N ASN A 128 8.78 10.97 -7.30
CA ASN A 128 7.44 10.53 -6.92
C ASN A 128 6.48 11.73 -6.93
N THR A 129 5.30 11.55 -7.52
CA THR A 129 4.19 12.49 -7.46
C THR A 129 3.40 12.23 -6.18
N CYS A 130 3.33 13.21 -5.29
CA CYS A 130 2.69 13.09 -3.98
C CYS A 130 1.22 13.55 -3.99
N SER A 131 0.85 14.43 -4.93
CA SER A 131 -0.55 14.75 -5.24
C SER A 131 -0.66 15.13 -6.71
N ARG A 132 -1.84 14.92 -7.29
CA ARG A 132 -2.13 15.25 -8.67
C ARG A 132 -3.45 16.03 -8.78
N PRO A 133 -3.67 16.73 -9.91
CA PRO A 133 -4.96 17.28 -10.26
C PRO A 133 -6.08 16.21 -10.26
N THR A 134 -7.25 16.63 -9.82
CA THR A 134 -8.46 15.79 -9.70
C THR A 134 -9.51 16.21 -10.72
N LEU A 135 -10.39 15.28 -11.11
CA LEU A 135 -11.43 15.55 -12.10
C LEU A 135 -12.51 16.50 -11.53
N LYS A 136 -12.89 17.54 -12.30
CA LYS A 136 -13.96 18.50 -12.00
C LYS A 136 -15.33 17.86 -12.24
N SER A 137 -15.83 17.10 -11.27
CA SER A 137 -17.15 16.43 -11.31
C SER A 137 -17.34 15.46 -12.49
N LYS A 138 -18.33 14.56 -12.38
CA LYS A 138 -18.52 13.41 -13.26
C LYS A 138 -18.79 13.88 -14.70
N ASP A 139 -17.82 13.65 -15.57
CA ASP A 139 -18.07 13.66 -17.00
C ASP A 139 -19.20 12.66 -17.28
N LYS A 140 -20.29 13.11 -17.91
CA LYS A 140 -21.51 12.30 -18.14
C LYS A 140 -21.29 11.11 -19.07
N ASN A 141 -20.08 10.98 -19.63
CA ASN A 141 -19.78 10.09 -20.74
C ASN A 141 -19.13 8.77 -20.33
N GLY A 142 -18.91 8.50 -19.05
CA GLY A 142 -18.54 7.16 -18.54
C GLY A 142 -17.21 6.57 -19.04
N ASN A 143 -16.47 7.27 -19.92
CA ASN A 143 -15.19 6.82 -20.42
C ASN A 143 -14.10 7.12 -19.38
N PRO A 144 -13.20 6.16 -19.07
CA PRO A 144 -12.13 6.38 -18.13
C PRO A 144 -11.13 7.38 -18.71
N GLU A 145 -11.22 8.64 -18.25
CA GLU A 145 -10.23 9.63 -18.61
C GLU A 145 -8.88 9.28 -17.97
N LYS A 146 -7.83 9.30 -18.79
CA LYS A 146 -6.46 9.00 -18.36
C LYS A 146 -6.02 10.09 -17.39
N THR A 147 -5.54 9.70 -16.22
CA THR A 147 -5.02 10.64 -15.22
C THR A 147 -3.76 11.33 -15.76
N PRO A 148 -3.66 12.67 -15.70
CA PRO A 148 -2.54 13.39 -16.26
C PRO A 148 -1.27 13.18 -15.41
N GLN A 149 -0.15 12.92 -16.09
CA GLN A 149 1.14 12.60 -15.49
C GLN A 149 2.16 13.71 -15.75
N LEU A 150 3.15 13.84 -14.87
CA LEU A 150 4.31 14.71 -15.11
C LEU A 150 5.26 14.08 -16.14
N SER A 151 6.16 14.88 -16.69
CA SER A 151 7.27 14.40 -17.53
C SER A 151 8.60 14.91 -17.01
N LEU A 152 9.63 14.06 -17.08
CA LEU A 152 11.01 14.40 -16.78
C LEU A 152 11.77 14.60 -18.09
N TYR A 153 12.44 15.74 -18.19
CA TYR A 153 13.38 16.04 -19.25
C TYR A 153 14.78 16.10 -18.67
N THR A 154 15.77 15.58 -19.37
CA THR A 154 17.16 15.62 -18.91
C THR A 154 18.09 16.08 -20.02
N SER A 155 19.18 16.73 -19.64
CA SER A 155 20.25 17.14 -20.56
C SER A 155 21.62 17.06 -19.92
N THR A 156 22.60 16.51 -20.65
CA THR A 156 24.02 16.45 -20.25
C THR A 156 24.87 17.51 -20.95
N THR A 157 24.24 18.42 -21.71
CA THR A 157 24.94 19.49 -22.44
C THR A 157 24.72 20.86 -21.79
N ASN A 158 25.79 21.63 -21.68
CA ASN A 158 25.75 23.01 -21.17
C ASN A 158 24.98 23.99 -22.07
N LYS A 159 24.59 23.56 -23.27
CA LYS A 159 23.75 24.35 -24.19
C LYS A 159 22.29 24.39 -23.75
N ILE A 160 21.80 23.34 -23.09
CA ILE A 160 20.39 23.20 -22.71
C ILE A 160 20.31 23.08 -21.19
N LYS A 161 20.32 24.24 -20.52
CA LYS A 161 20.30 24.29 -19.06
C LYS A 161 18.92 24.02 -18.45
N CYS A 162 17.85 24.18 -19.22
CA CYS A 162 16.50 23.78 -18.83
C CYS A 162 15.83 23.05 -20.00
N PRO A 163 15.92 21.72 -20.08
CA PRO A 163 15.30 20.96 -21.15
C PRO A 163 13.77 20.93 -21.00
N THR A 164 13.06 21.13 -22.10
CA THR A 164 11.58 21.19 -22.19
C THR A 164 11.14 20.71 -23.56
N ALA A 165 9.82 20.61 -23.79
CA ALA A 165 9.27 20.24 -25.09
C ALA A 165 9.73 21.15 -26.25
N GLY A 166 10.08 22.42 -26.00
CA GLY A 166 10.47 23.37 -27.04
C GLY A 166 11.94 23.32 -27.46
N ASN A 167 12.81 22.66 -26.70
CA ASN A 167 14.25 22.64 -26.95
C ASN A 167 14.90 21.25 -26.81
N TYR A 168 14.10 20.20 -26.53
CA TYR A 168 14.57 18.82 -26.59
C TYR A 168 14.56 18.28 -28.02
N ASN A 169 15.43 17.30 -28.28
CA ASN A 169 15.47 16.58 -29.55
C ASN A 169 15.61 15.08 -29.28
N GLU A 170 14.64 14.27 -29.70
CA GLU A 170 14.64 12.81 -29.49
C GLU A 170 15.84 12.12 -30.14
N SER A 171 16.39 12.69 -31.22
CA SER A 171 17.56 12.16 -31.91
C SER A 171 18.88 12.53 -31.22
N ASN A 172 18.87 13.44 -30.24
CA ASN A 172 20.07 13.85 -29.53
C ASN A 172 20.31 12.94 -28.30
N PRO A 173 21.41 12.17 -28.25
CA PRO A 173 21.71 11.31 -27.11
C PRO A 173 21.96 12.09 -25.81
N ASP A 174 22.26 13.39 -25.90
CA ASP A 174 22.48 14.27 -24.75
C ASP A 174 21.18 14.78 -24.12
N THR A 175 20.01 14.41 -24.65
CA THR A 175 18.70 14.79 -24.08
C THR A 175 17.74 13.61 -24.04
N ALA A 176 16.91 13.53 -23.00
CA ALA A 176 15.87 12.50 -22.91
C ALA A 176 14.57 13.08 -22.35
N LYS A 177 13.43 12.55 -22.83
CA LYS A 177 12.09 12.77 -22.28
C LYS A 177 11.56 11.44 -21.76
N ILE A 178 11.15 11.41 -20.49
CA ILE A 178 10.59 10.23 -19.86
C ILE A 178 9.31 10.64 -19.12
N PRO A 179 8.14 10.11 -19.48
CA PRO A 179 6.90 10.37 -18.72
C PRO A 179 6.95 9.66 -17.37
N PHE A 180 6.29 10.23 -16.37
CA PHE A 180 6.02 9.53 -15.12
C PHE A 180 5.03 8.39 -15.41
N ASP A 181 5.26 7.24 -14.79
CA ASP A 181 4.42 6.05 -14.87
C ASP A 181 3.79 5.80 -13.50
N GLU A 182 2.46 5.90 -13.43
CA GLU A 182 1.70 5.82 -12.17
C GLU A 182 2.30 6.68 -11.04
N GLY A 183 2.72 7.90 -11.40
CA GLY A 183 3.22 8.90 -10.47
C GLY A 183 4.68 8.72 -10.08
N ALA A 184 5.42 7.78 -10.66
CA ALA A 184 6.85 7.60 -10.38
C ALA A 184 7.71 7.60 -11.64
N ILE A 185 9.00 7.83 -11.45
CA ILE A 185 10.02 7.72 -12.49
C ILE A 185 11.36 7.30 -11.89
N MET A 186 12.08 6.46 -12.63
CA MET A 186 13.43 6.00 -12.31
C MET A 186 14.29 6.05 -13.58
N LEU A 187 15.42 6.74 -13.51
CA LEU A 187 16.35 6.91 -14.62
C LEU A 187 17.80 6.77 -14.14
N THR A 188 18.55 5.82 -14.70
CA THR A 188 20.00 5.72 -14.53
C THR A 188 20.70 6.40 -15.69
N MET A 189 21.69 7.24 -15.39
CA MET A 189 22.54 7.87 -16.40
C MET A 189 23.98 7.97 -15.92
N ASN A 190 24.90 8.11 -16.87
CA ASN A 190 26.31 8.36 -16.60
C ASN A 190 26.65 9.80 -16.97
N ALA A 191 27.29 10.52 -16.04
CA ALA A 191 27.62 11.93 -16.22
C ALA A 191 29.12 12.18 -16.04
N THR A 192 29.69 12.96 -16.96
CA THR A 192 31.07 13.47 -16.91
C THR A 192 31.13 14.96 -16.58
N ASN A 193 30.01 15.67 -16.73
CA ASN A 193 29.82 17.10 -16.50
C ASN A 193 28.44 17.34 -15.87
N ASP A 194 28.06 18.61 -15.71
CA ASP A 194 26.77 19.03 -15.14
C ASP A 194 25.58 18.34 -15.83
N ILE A 195 24.58 17.99 -15.04
CA ILE A 195 23.31 17.43 -15.51
C ILE A 195 22.21 18.45 -15.26
N TYR A 196 21.41 18.73 -16.28
CA TYR A 196 20.24 19.58 -16.19
C TYR A 196 18.99 18.71 -16.25
N ILE A 197 18.06 18.92 -15.32
CA ILE A 197 16.86 18.10 -15.17
C ILE A 197 15.67 19.03 -15.10
N SER A 198 14.60 18.79 -15.85
CA SER A 198 13.37 19.54 -15.73
C SER A 198 12.19 18.63 -15.45
N VAL A 199 11.37 19.02 -14.49
CA VAL A 199 10.05 18.42 -14.27
C VAL A 199 9.02 19.33 -14.91
N VAL A 200 8.25 18.78 -15.83
CA VAL A 200 7.30 19.52 -16.68
C VAL A 200 5.89 18.99 -16.44
N ALA A 201 4.97 19.91 -16.18
CA ALA A 201 3.54 19.63 -16.13
C ALA A 201 2.89 19.99 -17.45
N GLU A 202 2.09 19.07 -18.01
CA GLU A 202 1.30 19.37 -19.21
C GLU A 202 0.17 20.35 -18.89
N ASN A 203 -0.34 21.02 -19.93
CA ASN A 203 -1.55 21.82 -19.79
C ASN A 203 -2.74 20.89 -19.52
N LEU A 204 -3.46 21.15 -18.43
CA LEU A 204 -4.66 20.40 -18.12
C LEU A 204 -5.78 20.71 -19.12
N THR A 205 -6.57 19.69 -19.45
CA THR A 205 -7.88 19.91 -20.06
C THR A 205 -8.79 20.62 -19.05
N GLN A 206 -9.87 21.28 -19.53
CA GLN A 206 -10.84 21.96 -18.64
C GLN A 206 -11.50 21.03 -17.59
N LYS A 207 -11.27 19.73 -17.69
CA LYS A 207 -11.86 18.69 -16.83
C LYS A 207 -11.06 18.39 -15.57
N PHE A 208 -9.82 18.85 -15.45
CA PHE A 208 -9.01 18.65 -14.25
C PHE A 208 -8.81 19.97 -13.50
N ASP A 209 -8.71 19.89 -12.17
CA ASP A 209 -8.37 21.01 -11.30
C ASP A 209 -7.23 20.68 -10.34
N GLY A 210 -6.48 21.71 -10.00
CA GLY A 210 -5.42 21.65 -9.01
C GLY A 210 -4.03 21.60 -9.63
N GLU A 211 -3.06 21.29 -8.78
CA GLU A 211 -1.63 21.28 -9.08
C GLU A 211 -1.05 19.90 -8.75
N TRP A 212 0.13 19.62 -9.29
CA TRP A 212 0.90 18.48 -8.84
C TRP A 212 1.81 18.89 -7.70
N LYS A 213 1.98 18.01 -6.72
CA LYS A 213 3.09 18.06 -5.77
C LYS A 213 3.96 16.85 -6.05
N TYR A 214 5.26 17.04 -6.11
CA TYR A 214 6.20 15.96 -6.34
C TYR A 214 7.43 16.09 -5.46
N GLN A 215 8.15 14.99 -5.34
CA GLN A 215 9.45 14.89 -4.72
C GLN A 215 10.42 14.28 -5.71
N ILE A 216 11.58 14.91 -5.92
CA ILE A 216 12.65 14.44 -6.79
C ILE A 216 13.94 14.34 -6.00
N ALA A 217 14.72 13.31 -6.28
CA ALA A 217 16.02 13.09 -5.66
C ALA A 217 16.99 12.47 -6.64
N ILE A 218 18.28 12.73 -6.40
CA ILE A 218 19.38 12.01 -7.05
C ILE A 218 20.11 11.15 -6.02
N SER A 219 20.71 10.08 -6.49
CA SER A 219 21.66 9.28 -5.70
C SER A 219 22.81 8.81 -6.58
N PHE A 220 23.91 8.44 -5.93
CA PHE A 220 25.06 7.84 -6.59
C PHE A 220 25.25 6.35 -6.28
N ASP A 221 24.39 5.78 -5.43
CA ASP A 221 24.51 4.39 -4.99
C ASP A 221 23.34 3.55 -5.51
N ASP A 222 22.10 4.00 -5.29
CA ASP A 222 20.87 3.38 -5.81
C ASP A 222 19.71 4.39 -5.76
N TYR A 223 18.59 4.12 -6.40
CA TYR A 223 17.44 5.01 -6.45
C TYR A 223 16.93 5.41 -5.06
N TYR A 224 16.63 6.71 -4.90
CA TYR A 224 16.01 7.23 -3.68
C TYR A 224 14.53 6.85 -3.59
N HIS A 225 13.77 7.04 -4.68
CA HIS A 225 12.44 6.48 -4.89
C HIS A 225 12.53 5.27 -5.81
N ASN A 226 12.00 4.14 -5.38
CA ASN A 226 12.08 2.91 -6.15
C ASN A 226 10.68 2.30 -6.32
N TYR A 227 10.43 1.66 -7.46
CA TYR A 227 9.26 0.84 -7.67
C TYR A 227 9.61 -0.41 -8.48
N ASP A 228 8.98 -1.53 -8.15
CA ASP A 228 9.18 -2.79 -8.83
C ASP A 228 8.44 -2.81 -10.18
N ALA A 229 9.17 -2.55 -11.26
CA ALA A 229 8.58 -2.53 -12.59
C ALA A 229 8.33 -3.95 -13.16
N LYS A 230 9.21 -4.93 -12.91
CA LYS A 230 9.13 -6.30 -13.47
C LYS A 230 9.98 -7.30 -12.66
N ASN A 231 9.34 -8.12 -11.82
CA ASN A 231 9.91 -9.26 -11.06
C ASN A 231 10.60 -8.94 -9.73
N GLY A 232 9.98 -8.15 -8.87
CA GLY A 232 10.40 -8.00 -7.48
C GLY A 232 10.16 -9.26 -6.64
N THR A 233 10.95 -9.35 -5.57
CA THR A 233 10.97 -10.47 -4.64
C THR A 233 9.76 -10.50 -3.69
N ALA A 234 9.18 -9.33 -3.41
CA ALA A 234 8.01 -9.20 -2.55
C ALA A 234 6.72 -9.09 -3.39
N ARG A 235 5.79 -10.01 -3.18
CA ARG A 235 4.45 -10.01 -3.79
C ARG A 235 3.39 -10.01 -2.71
N LEU A 236 2.31 -9.26 -2.91
CA LEU A 236 1.10 -9.35 -2.10
C LEU A 236 0.16 -10.40 -2.69
N LEU A 237 -0.27 -11.35 -1.90
CA LEU A 237 -1.12 -12.48 -2.32
C LEU A 237 -2.40 -12.45 -1.50
N LEU A 238 -3.55 -12.45 -2.18
CA LEU A 238 -4.84 -12.67 -1.55
C LEU A 238 -4.93 -14.14 -1.14
N MET A 239 -5.19 -14.39 0.14
CA MET A 239 -5.48 -15.75 0.62
C MET A 239 -6.95 -16.04 0.58
N ASP A 240 -7.75 -15.14 1.15
CA ASP A 240 -9.19 -15.26 1.16
C ASP A 240 -9.85 -13.92 1.47
N SER A 241 -11.14 -13.78 1.14
CA SER A 241 -11.96 -12.60 1.43
C SER A 241 -13.39 -12.98 1.79
N ASP A 242 -14.04 -12.14 2.59
CA ASP A 242 -15.49 -12.15 2.79
C ASP A 242 -16.11 -10.85 2.25
N SER A 243 -17.37 -10.56 2.61
CA SER A 243 -18.09 -9.37 2.14
C SER A 243 -17.54 -8.05 2.68
N THR A 244 -16.71 -8.10 3.70
CA THR A 244 -16.29 -6.96 4.53
C THR A 244 -14.82 -7.00 4.94
N SER A 245 -14.08 -8.04 4.56
CA SER A 245 -12.73 -8.29 5.02
C SER A 245 -11.91 -9.02 3.96
N ALA A 246 -10.60 -8.83 3.97
CA ALA A 246 -9.67 -9.57 3.14
C ALA A 246 -8.41 -9.92 3.94
N LEU A 247 -7.91 -11.14 3.74
CA LEU A 247 -6.65 -11.61 4.30
C LEU A 247 -5.61 -11.72 3.19
N LEU A 248 -4.51 -10.99 3.34
CA LEU A 248 -3.40 -11.02 2.40
C LEU A 248 -2.08 -11.37 3.10
N PHE A 249 -1.20 -12.05 2.37
CA PHE A 249 0.17 -12.31 2.81
C PHE A 249 1.19 -11.76 1.81
N THR A 250 2.39 -11.49 2.29
CA THR A 250 3.55 -11.34 1.43
C THR A 250 4.05 -12.71 0.94
N SER A 251 4.89 -12.72 -0.09
CA SER A 251 5.82 -13.82 -0.31
C SER A 251 6.75 -14.02 0.88
N ASP A 252 7.43 -15.17 0.92
CA ASP A 252 8.40 -15.52 1.96
C ASP A 252 9.45 -14.41 2.11
N LEU A 253 9.69 -13.98 3.35
CA LEU A 253 10.66 -12.92 3.67
C LEU A 253 12.11 -13.39 3.55
N THR A 254 12.33 -14.70 3.53
CA THR A 254 13.63 -15.34 3.34
C THR A 254 13.42 -16.69 2.66
N GLN A 255 14.47 -17.20 2.02
CA GLN A 255 14.53 -18.59 1.56
C GLN A 255 15.35 -19.47 2.53
N ASN A 256 15.95 -18.87 3.55
CA ASN A 256 16.79 -19.55 4.52
C ASN A 256 16.01 -19.81 5.83
N SER A 257 15.74 -21.09 6.14
CA SER A 257 15.01 -21.50 7.34
C SER A 257 15.68 -21.03 8.64
N ASP A 258 17.00 -20.91 8.66
CA ASP A 258 17.77 -20.56 9.86
C ASP A 258 17.50 -19.12 10.32
N GLU A 259 17.06 -18.26 9.40
CA GLU A 259 16.74 -16.85 9.68
C GLU A 259 15.34 -16.67 10.27
N THR A 260 14.49 -17.70 10.23
CA THR A 260 13.07 -17.62 10.62
C THR A 260 12.89 -17.03 12.02
N GLN A 261 13.61 -17.57 13.01
CA GLN A 261 13.50 -17.12 14.40
C GLN A 261 13.98 -15.69 14.60
N GLN A 262 14.93 -15.22 13.78
CA GLN A 262 15.42 -13.85 13.85
C GLN A 262 14.44 -12.88 13.19
N ILE A 263 13.89 -13.25 12.03
CA ILE A 263 12.91 -12.44 11.30
C ILE A 263 11.64 -12.28 12.12
N MET A 264 11.13 -13.36 12.73
CA MET A 264 9.93 -13.32 13.56
C MET A 264 10.04 -12.41 14.80
N LYS A 265 11.25 -12.01 15.20
CA LYS A 265 11.52 -11.07 16.30
C LYS A 265 11.62 -9.61 15.84
N ARG A 266 11.68 -9.35 14.53
CA ARG A 266 11.78 -8.01 13.96
C ARG A 266 10.38 -7.42 13.74
N PRO A 267 10.24 -6.08 13.69
CA PRO A 267 9.00 -5.47 13.26
C PRO A 267 8.68 -5.86 11.79
N PRO A 268 7.39 -5.95 11.42
CA PRO A 268 6.99 -6.22 10.05
C PRO A 268 7.55 -5.15 9.08
N PRO A 269 8.23 -5.53 7.99
CA PRO A 269 8.98 -4.59 7.16
C PRO A 269 8.15 -3.81 6.13
N PHE A 270 6.96 -4.29 5.78
CA PHE A 270 6.12 -3.67 4.75
C PHE A 270 4.96 -2.87 5.35
N GLN A 271 4.64 -1.78 4.66
CA GLN A 271 3.41 -1.02 4.82
C GLN A 271 2.43 -1.44 3.71
N ILE A 272 1.14 -1.40 4.00
CA ILE A 272 0.09 -1.70 3.01
C ILE A 272 -0.75 -0.47 2.74
N PHE A 273 -1.07 -0.26 1.46
CA PHE A 273 -1.98 0.76 0.96
C PHE A 273 -3.08 0.07 0.19
N VAL A 274 -4.33 0.41 0.47
CA VAL A 274 -5.51 -0.21 -0.12
C VAL A 274 -6.40 0.88 -0.66
N GLY A 275 -6.82 0.72 -1.92
CA GLY A 275 -7.78 1.64 -2.52
C GLY A 275 -8.89 0.96 -3.30
N ASP A 276 -10.05 1.61 -3.30
CA ASP A 276 -11.24 1.18 -4.04
C ASP A 276 -11.08 1.59 -5.51
N GLU A 277 -11.07 0.60 -6.40
CA GLU A 277 -10.87 0.81 -7.84
C GLU A 277 -11.96 1.72 -8.45
N LYS A 278 -13.14 1.82 -7.84
CA LYS A 278 -14.22 2.73 -8.29
C LYS A 278 -13.96 4.18 -7.91
N LEU A 279 -13.26 4.43 -6.79
CA LEU A 279 -12.97 5.79 -6.32
C LEU A 279 -11.81 6.43 -7.06
N ARG A 280 -10.90 5.63 -7.64
CA ARG A 280 -9.78 6.10 -8.47
C ARG A 280 -8.88 7.14 -7.77
N ASN A 281 -8.83 7.13 -6.43
CA ASN A 281 -8.05 8.11 -5.65
C ASN A 281 -6.54 7.92 -5.85
N ILE A 282 -6.11 6.68 -6.03
CA ILE A 282 -4.69 6.31 -6.24
C ILE A 282 -4.32 6.09 -7.71
N ASP A 283 -5.25 6.23 -8.65
CA ASP A 283 -4.94 6.15 -10.09
C ASP A 283 -3.86 7.17 -10.44
N GLY A 284 -2.90 6.80 -11.27
CA GLY A 284 -1.80 7.68 -11.63
C GLY A 284 -0.82 7.96 -10.49
N LEU A 285 -0.92 7.24 -9.36
CA LEU A 285 -0.04 7.37 -8.19
C LEU A 285 0.41 5.99 -7.64
N ARG A 286 0.08 4.89 -8.33
CA ARG A 286 0.28 3.51 -7.83
C ARG A 286 1.75 3.12 -7.65
N HIS A 287 2.70 3.82 -8.29
CA HIS A 287 4.14 3.62 -8.11
C HIS A 287 4.78 4.63 -7.17
N SER A 288 4.01 5.60 -6.65
CA SER A 288 4.52 6.68 -5.81
C SER A 288 4.23 6.46 -4.33
N ALA A 289 5.28 6.25 -3.52
CA ALA A 289 5.13 6.04 -2.08
C ALA A 289 4.43 7.21 -1.37
N CYS A 290 4.84 8.46 -1.66
CA CYS A 290 4.18 9.64 -1.09
C CYS A 290 2.78 9.87 -1.69
N GLY A 291 2.57 9.48 -2.96
CA GLY A 291 1.26 9.53 -3.61
C GLY A 291 0.26 8.61 -2.92
N LEU A 292 0.66 7.37 -2.63
CA LEU A 292 -0.12 6.41 -1.87
C LEU A 292 -0.39 6.90 -0.45
N GLN A 293 0.63 7.41 0.25
CA GLN A 293 0.47 7.92 1.62
C GLN A 293 -0.55 9.05 1.75
N ASN A 294 -0.63 9.93 0.76
CA ASN A 294 -1.54 11.07 0.77
C ASN A 294 -2.95 10.74 0.26
N ASN A 295 -3.09 9.76 -0.64
CA ASN A 295 -4.33 9.57 -1.42
C ASN A 295 -5.00 8.21 -1.21
N ALA A 296 -4.31 7.19 -0.69
CA ALA A 296 -4.93 5.90 -0.41
C ALA A 296 -6.02 6.01 0.66
N GLU A 297 -7.10 5.26 0.47
CA GLU A 297 -8.25 5.22 1.37
C GLU A 297 -7.85 4.61 2.71
N ILE A 298 -7.19 3.46 2.67
CA ILE A 298 -6.73 2.73 3.87
C ILE A 298 -5.23 2.52 3.72
N TRP A 299 -4.48 2.85 4.77
CA TRP A 299 -3.08 2.41 4.85
C TRP A 299 -2.62 2.24 6.29
N ALA A 300 -1.69 1.31 6.47
CA ALA A 300 -1.17 0.97 7.78
C ALA A 300 0.30 0.51 7.70
N ASN A 301 0.99 0.71 8.81
CA ASN A 301 2.35 0.24 9.04
C ASN A 301 2.49 -0.40 10.44
N ASP A 302 3.69 -0.92 10.72
CA ASP A 302 4.06 -1.55 11.99
C ASP A 302 3.87 -0.60 13.20
N LYS A 303 4.01 0.71 13.00
CA LYS A 303 3.83 1.74 14.01
C LYS A 303 2.35 2.11 14.27
N LYS A 304 1.40 1.44 13.62
CA LYS A 304 -0.05 1.75 13.69
C LYS A 304 -0.35 3.22 13.37
N THR A 305 0.41 3.77 12.43
CA THR A 305 0.15 5.10 11.89
C THR A 305 -0.48 4.96 10.52
N GLY A 306 -1.38 5.87 10.18
CA GLY A 306 -1.98 5.93 8.85
C GLY A 306 -3.48 6.15 8.85
N ARG A 307 -4.04 6.26 7.65
CA ARG A 307 -5.45 6.53 7.43
C ARG A 307 -6.24 5.22 7.57
N HIS A 308 -7.22 5.21 8.46
CA HIS A 308 -8.02 4.01 8.79
C HIS A 308 -7.15 2.80 9.17
N ASN A 309 -6.03 3.04 9.87
CA ASN A 309 -5.11 1.97 10.30
C ASN A 309 -5.77 0.98 11.26
N ASP A 310 -6.83 1.38 11.96
CA ASP A 310 -7.66 0.56 12.83
C ASP A 310 -8.36 -0.59 12.09
N LEU A 311 -8.56 -0.43 10.77
CA LEU A 311 -9.12 -1.47 9.90
C LEU A 311 -8.09 -2.54 9.51
N VAL A 312 -6.80 -2.33 9.78
CA VAL A 312 -5.73 -3.23 9.35
C VAL A 312 -5.02 -3.85 10.54
N THR A 313 -5.13 -5.18 10.67
CA THR A 313 -4.31 -5.95 11.59
C THR A 313 -3.14 -6.58 10.83
N THR A 314 -1.91 -6.21 11.17
CA THR A 314 -0.69 -6.74 10.54
C THR A 314 0.24 -7.42 11.54
N GLY A 315 1.02 -8.40 11.07
CA GLY A 315 2.03 -9.09 11.88
C GLY A 315 2.85 -10.07 11.05
N LEU A 316 3.88 -10.66 11.65
CA LEU A 316 4.62 -11.76 11.05
C LEU A 316 3.97 -13.10 11.40
N THR A 317 4.06 -14.06 10.48
CA THR A 317 3.52 -15.41 10.66
C THR A 317 4.36 -16.42 9.88
N THR A 318 4.43 -17.65 10.39
CA THR A 318 4.99 -18.81 9.67
C THR A 318 3.90 -19.76 9.18
N ARG A 319 2.62 -19.37 9.34
CA ARG A 319 1.47 -20.19 8.94
C ARG A 319 1.47 -20.44 7.42
N GLY A 320 0.99 -21.62 7.06
CA GLY A 320 0.90 -22.08 5.68
C GLY A 320 2.10 -22.93 5.25
N GLN A 321 2.06 -23.39 4.00
CA GLN A 321 3.07 -24.30 3.46
C GLN A 321 4.47 -23.68 3.51
N GLY A 322 5.46 -24.49 3.92
CA GLY A 322 6.87 -24.13 3.97
C GLY A 322 7.37 -23.59 5.31
N GLY A 323 6.49 -23.16 6.23
CA GLY A 323 6.91 -22.65 7.55
C GLY A 323 7.77 -21.39 7.53
N MET A 324 7.92 -20.77 6.35
CA MET A 324 8.76 -19.59 6.14
C MET A 324 8.07 -18.34 6.65
N PRO A 325 8.82 -17.38 7.21
CA PRO A 325 8.24 -16.15 7.75
C PRO A 325 7.66 -15.30 6.61
N LYS A 326 6.42 -14.87 6.80
CA LYS A 326 5.65 -13.97 5.91
C LYS A 326 5.05 -12.85 6.74
N GLN A 327 4.73 -11.74 6.11
CA GLN A 327 3.91 -10.70 6.73
C GLN A 327 2.46 -10.86 6.33
N GLN A 328 1.56 -10.76 7.31
CA GLN A 328 0.11 -10.83 7.12
C GLN A 328 -0.58 -9.49 7.28
N PHE A 329 -1.68 -9.33 6.54
CA PHE A 329 -2.57 -8.19 6.59
C PHE A 329 -4.01 -8.69 6.58
N LEU A 330 -4.70 -8.56 7.70
CA LEU A 330 -6.15 -8.70 7.78
C LEU A 330 -6.75 -7.30 7.71
N ILE A 331 -7.44 -7.01 6.61
CA ILE A 331 -8.15 -5.76 6.40
C ILE A 331 -9.64 -6.02 6.66
N ALA A 332 -10.26 -5.23 7.52
CA ALA A 332 -11.69 -5.30 7.84
C ALA A 332 -12.40 -4.00 7.41
N GLY A 333 -13.73 -3.98 7.52
CA GLY A 333 -14.53 -2.78 7.22
C GLY A 333 -14.58 -2.40 5.74
N LEU A 334 -14.30 -3.34 4.85
CA LEU A 334 -14.44 -3.17 3.40
C LEU A 334 -15.93 -3.17 2.99
N ASN A 335 -16.21 -2.56 1.84
CA ASN A 335 -17.54 -2.60 1.22
C ASN A 335 -17.71 -3.94 0.49
N HIS A 336 -18.92 -4.50 0.54
CA HIS A 336 -19.29 -5.69 -0.22
C HIS A 336 -19.30 -5.42 -1.73
N SER A 337 -19.16 -6.49 -2.53
CA SER A 337 -19.17 -6.42 -4.01
C SER A 337 -18.27 -5.31 -4.59
N THR A 338 -17.10 -5.12 -3.98
CA THR A 338 -16.17 -4.04 -4.33
C THR A 338 -14.79 -4.61 -4.63
N THR A 339 -14.21 -4.10 -5.71
CA THR A 339 -12.86 -4.42 -6.16
C THR A 339 -11.89 -3.42 -5.55
N TYR A 340 -10.88 -3.94 -4.88
CA TYR A 340 -9.82 -3.17 -4.24
C TYR A 340 -8.46 -3.50 -4.87
N SER A 341 -7.52 -2.57 -4.74
CA SER A 341 -6.11 -2.78 -5.04
C SER A 341 -5.29 -2.60 -3.77
N GLY A 342 -4.50 -3.63 -3.44
CA GLY A 342 -3.52 -3.62 -2.36
C GLY A 342 -2.11 -3.43 -2.90
N ILE A 343 -1.36 -2.48 -2.35
CA ILE A 343 0.01 -2.13 -2.74
C ILE A 343 0.90 -2.17 -1.51
N LEU A 344 2.04 -2.84 -1.61
CA LEU A 344 3.05 -2.86 -0.55
C LEU A 344 4.09 -1.77 -0.78
N VAL A 345 4.55 -1.15 0.30
CA VAL A 345 5.70 -0.25 0.29
C VAL A 345 6.66 -0.66 1.40
N LYS A 346 7.94 -0.80 1.07
CA LYS A 346 9.01 -0.98 2.05
C LYS A 346 9.75 0.33 2.22
N MET A 347 9.76 0.86 3.43
CA MET A 347 10.62 1.99 3.80
C MET A 347 11.99 1.47 4.26
N PRO A 348 13.06 2.25 4.13
CA PRO A 348 14.35 1.86 4.66
C PRO A 348 14.29 1.73 6.19
N ASP A 349 15.08 0.80 6.73
CA ASP A 349 15.15 0.60 8.17
C ASP A 349 15.72 1.86 8.85
N ASN A 350 14.97 2.42 9.81
CA ASN A 350 15.37 3.62 10.56
C ASN A 350 16.69 3.43 11.34
N ASP A 351 17.12 2.17 11.56
CA ASP A 351 18.36 1.82 12.24
C ASP A 351 19.61 1.92 11.35
N SER A 352 19.44 2.19 10.05
CA SER A 352 20.54 2.53 9.16
C SER A 352 21.05 3.93 9.50
N LYS A 353 21.84 4.04 10.57
CA LYS A 353 22.56 5.24 11.03
C LYS A 353 23.64 5.73 10.05
N ARG A 354 23.48 5.51 8.74
CA ARG A 354 24.23 6.24 7.72
C ARG A 354 23.50 7.55 7.47
N ASP A 355 23.99 8.59 8.15
CA ASP A 355 23.67 10.01 7.98
C ASP A 355 22.32 10.54 8.52
N THR A 356 21.92 10.08 9.70
CA THR A 356 20.73 10.57 10.44
C THR A 356 20.79 12.04 10.89
N LYS A 357 21.87 12.78 10.60
CA LYS A 357 21.93 14.23 10.84
C LYS A 357 21.42 15.06 9.66
N SER A 358 21.20 14.46 8.47
CA SER A 358 20.72 15.19 7.29
C SER A 358 19.52 14.56 6.56
N GLY A 359 19.00 13.42 7.04
CA GLY A 359 17.86 12.73 6.41
C GLY A 359 18.18 12.11 5.04
N ARG A 360 19.47 11.93 4.75
CA ARG A 360 19.99 11.45 3.46
C ARG A 360 20.27 9.95 3.52
N THR A 361 19.27 9.14 3.19
CA THR A 361 19.40 7.67 3.20
C THR A 361 19.16 7.12 1.80
N ILE A 362 19.99 6.15 1.39
CA ILE A 362 19.79 5.40 0.14
C ILE A 362 18.42 4.71 0.24
N GLY A 363 17.58 4.84 -0.78
CA GLY A 363 16.20 4.35 -0.74
C GLY A 363 15.29 5.11 0.25
N GLY A 364 15.66 6.33 0.67
CA GLY A 364 14.88 7.17 1.60
C GLY A 364 13.42 7.39 1.21
N GLY A 365 13.12 7.31 -0.08
CA GLY A 365 11.80 7.45 -0.68
C GLY A 365 10.96 6.18 -0.73
N GLY A 366 11.49 5.05 -0.25
CA GLY A 366 10.83 3.75 -0.21
C GLY A 366 10.79 3.00 -1.54
N THR A 367 10.51 1.69 -1.45
CA THR A 367 10.28 0.81 -2.60
C THR A 367 8.81 0.41 -2.67
N VAL A 368 8.14 0.76 -3.76
CA VAL A 368 6.74 0.39 -4.04
C VAL A 368 6.69 -0.91 -4.84
N TYR A 369 5.87 -1.86 -4.41
CA TYR A 369 5.71 -3.14 -5.08
C TYR A 369 4.43 -3.19 -5.91
N ARG A 370 4.38 -4.14 -6.83
CA ARG A 370 3.23 -4.31 -7.72
C ARG A 370 1.91 -4.44 -6.96
N ALA A 371 0.90 -3.73 -7.45
CA ALA A 371 -0.47 -3.86 -6.98
C ALA A 371 -1.02 -5.28 -7.15
N THR A 372 -1.81 -5.71 -6.17
CA THR A 372 -2.63 -6.92 -6.22
C THR A 372 -4.09 -6.54 -6.08
N THR A 373 -4.87 -6.85 -7.11
CA THR A 373 -6.32 -6.65 -7.12
C THR A 373 -7.02 -7.79 -6.42
N PHE A 374 -8.02 -7.49 -5.60
CA PHE A 374 -8.88 -8.46 -4.94
C PHE A 374 -10.32 -7.95 -4.85
N GLU A 375 -11.27 -8.86 -4.66
CA GLU A 375 -12.70 -8.55 -4.59
C GLU A 375 -13.32 -9.14 -3.33
N THR A 376 -14.19 -8.36 -2.69
CA THR A 376 -15.02 -8.81 -1.56
C THR A 376 -16.28 -9.49 -2.09
N SER A 377 -16.76 -10.52 -1.40
CA SER A 377 -18.00 -11.21 -1.78
C SER A 377 -19.24 -10.30 -1.73
N SER A 378 -20.31 -10.70 -2.42
CA SER A 378 -21.58 -9.99 -2.37
C SER A 378 -22.46 -10.45 -1.20
N SER A 379 -22.38 -11.73 -0.86
CA SER A 379 -23.14 -12.34 0.21
C SER A 379 -22.49 -12.16 1.58
N THR A 380 -23.31 -11.89 2.60
CA THR A 380 -22.90 -11.64 3.99
C THR A 380 -22.87 -12.89 4.86
N ASN A 381 -23.17 -14.06 4.31
CA ASN A 381 -23.21 -15.32 5.06
C ASN A 381 -21.91 -16.11 5.06
N CYS A 382 -20.86 -15.59 4.41
CA CYS A 382 -19.49 -16.04 4.63
C CYS A 382 -18.78 -15.00 5.50
N LYS A 383 -18.04 -15.46 6.51
CA LYS A 383 -17.36 -14.61 7.50
C LYS A 383 -15.94 -15.07 7.73
N MET A 384 -14.99 -14.14 7.64
CA MET A 384 -13.58 -14.36 7.86
C MET A 384 -13.34 -14.71 9.34
N VAL A 385 -12.77 -15.88 9.59
CA VAL A 385 -12.29 -16.28 10.92
C VAL A 385 -10.78 -16.41 10.90
N THR A 386 -10.12 -15.91 11.95
CA THR A 386 -8.66 -15.92 12.08
C THR A 386 -8.26 -16.13 13.54
N ASN A 387 -6.99 -16.51 13.76
CA ASN A 387 -6.41 -16.67 15.10
C ASN A 387 -7.19 -17.64 16.00
N LEU A 388 -7.57 -18.79 15.44
CA LEU A 388 -8.15 -19.89 16.20
C LEU A 388 -7.06 -20.55 17.07
N ASP A 389 -7.41 -20.95 18.29
CA ASP A 389 -6.45 -21.49 19.27
C ASP A 389 -6.11 -22.96 18.99
N PHE A 390 -7.10 -23.79 18.66
CA PHE A 390 -6.90 -25.20 18.31
C PHE A 390 -6.53 -25.35 16.84
N CYS A 391 -7.39 -24.89 15.93
CA CYS A 391 -7.18 -24.91 14.48
C CYS A 391 -6.32 -23.73 14.03
N ASN A 392 -5.09 -23.66 14.54
CA ASN A 392 -4.15 -22.54 14.39
C ASN A 392 -3.69 -22.25 12.94
N GLU A 393 -3.93 -23.15 11.99
CA GLU A 393 -3.69 -22.93 10.55
C GLU A 393 -4.92 -22.39 9.80
N THR A 394 -6.10 -22.36 10.42
CA THR A 394 -7.34 -21.93 9.79
C THR A 394 -7.46 -20.41 9.78
N GLN A 395 -7.38 -19.84 8.58
CA GLN A 395 -7.59 -18.41 8.33
C GLN A 395 -8.28 -18.21 6.97
N TYR A 396 -9.61 -18.27 6.98
CA TYR A 396 -10.44 -18.17 5.77
C TYR A 396 -11.90 -17.85 6.14
N ALA A 397 -12.70 -17.52 5.14
CA ALA A 397 -14.12 -17.30 5.27
C ALA A 397 -14.85 -18.63 5.53
N VAL A 398 -15.75 -18.64 6.52
CA VAL A 398 -16.55 -19.80 6.93
C VAL A 398 -18.03 -19.41 6.93
N PRO A 399 -18.96 -20.39 6.90
CA PRO A 399 -20.38 -20.09 6.98
C PRO A 399 -20.68 -19.36 8.29
N GLY A 400 -21.35 -18.21 8.19
CA GLY A 400 -21.55 -17.27 9.28
C GLY A 400 -22.91 -16.58 9.20
N ASN A 401 -23.28 -15.93 10.30
CA ASN A 401 -24.52 -15.19 10.43
C ASN A 401 -24.33 -13.99 11.37
N ASP A 402 -24.24 -12.79 10.79
CA ASP A 402 -24.00 -11.54 11.51
C ASP A 402 -25.07 -11.21 12.55
N LYS A 403 -26.29 -11.75 12.40
CA LYS A 403 -27.37 -11.55 13.38
C LYS A 403 -27.17 -12.37 14.65
N LYS A 404 -26.26 -13.35 14.64
CA LYS A 404 -26.02 -14.27 15.75
C LYS A 404 -24.62 -14.18 16.32
N PHE A 405 -23.62 -14.02 15.46
CA PHE A 405 -22.21 -14.06 15.85
C PHE A 405 -21.45 -12.90 15.25
N ASN A 406 -20.57 -12.30 16.04
CA ASN A 406 -19.44 -11.57 15.47
C ASN A 406 -18.33 -12.57 15.06
N ASN A 407 -17.35 -12.12 14.28
CA ASN A 407 -16.33 -13.01 13.72
C ASN A 407 -15.51 -13.73 14.81
N THR A 408 -15.21 -13.10 15.94
CA THR A 408 -14.46 -13.71 17.05
C THR A 408 -15.25 -14.82 17.73
N ALA A 409 -16.53 -14.59 18.02
CA ALA A 409 -17.41 -15.59 18.62
C ALA A 409 -17.67 -16.76 17.65
N LEU A 410 -17.82 -16.46 16.36
CA LEU A 410 -17.96 -17.47 15.31
C LEU A 410 -16.70 -18.35 15.23
N ALA A 411 -15.52 -17.74 15.18
CA ALA A 411 -14.23 -18.44 15.18
C ALA A 411 -14.13 -19.38 16.38
N LYS A 412 -14.45 -18.88 17.59
CA LYS A 412 -14.43 -19.68 18.81
C LYS A 412 -15.37 -20.89 18.73
N HIS A 413 -16.57 -20.71 18.18
CA HIS A 413 -17.55 -21.80 18.11
C HIS A 413 -17.09 -22.94 17.17
N TYR A 414 -16.52 -22.59 16.01
CA TYR A 414 -15.89 -23.56 15.11
C TYR A 414 -14.70 -24.26 15.78
N ASP A 415 -13.85 -23.49 16.47
CA ASP A 415 -12.65 -24.00 17.14
C ASP A 415 -12.98 -24.96 18.30
N ASP A 416 -13.95 -24.61 19.14
CA ASP A 416 -14.44 -25.44 20.25
C ASP A 416 -15.05 -26.75 19.73
N TYR A 417 -15.81 -26.69 18.63
CA TYR A 417 -16.37 -27.89 18.01
C TYR A 417 -15.28 -28.82 17.48
N ALA A 418 -14.28 -28.28 16.77
CA ALA A 418 -13.14 -29.05 16.29
C ALA A 418 -12.36 -29.69 17.46
N ARG A 419 -12.07 -28.92 18.51
CA ARG A 419 -11.41 -29.41 19.73
C ARG A 419 -12.20 -30.53 20.41
N LYS A 420 -13.52 -30.40 20.50
CA LYS A 420 -14.40 -31.43 21.06
C LYS A 420 -14.35 -32.73 20.25
N MET A 421 -14.34 -32.64 18.93
CA MET A 421 -14.23 -33.82 18.07
C MET A 421 -12.85 -34.46 18.16
N TYR A 422 -11.79 -33.65 18.25
CA TYR A 422 -10.43 -34.12 18.43
C TYR A 422 -10.24 -34.89 19.75
N ALA A 423 -10.93 -34.50 20.82
CA ALA A 423 -10.87 -35.22 22.10
C ALA A 423 -11.34 -36.69 21.99
N ASN A 424 -12.18 -37.05 21.00
CA ASN A 424 -12.53 -38.44 20.74
C ASN A 424 -11.37 -39.21 20.09
N PHE A 425 -10.64 -38.56 19.19
CA PHE A 425 -9.44 -39.14 18.57
C PHE A 425 -8.33 -39.36 19.59
N GLU A 426 -8.08 -38.40 20.49
CA GLU A 426 -7.09 -38.58 21.57
C GLU A 426 -7.39 -39.81 22.43
N LYS A 427 -8.67 -40.12 22.67
CA LYS A 427 -9.05 -41.35 23.39
C LYS A 427 -8.67 -42.63 22.65
N VAL A 428 -8.71 -42.62 21.32
CA VAL A 428 -8.24 -43.74 20.49
C VAL A 428 -6.72 -43.81 20.51
N MET A 429 -6.04 -42.65 20.43
CA MET A 429 -4.58 -42.58 20.47
C MET A 429 -3.99 -43.08 21.79
N MET A 430 -4.71 -43.00 22.91
CA MET A 430 -4.29 -43.61 24.18
C MET A 430 -4.13 -45.15 24.11
N GLN A 431 -4.75 -45.80 23.13
CA GLN A 431 -4.62 -47.25 22.91
C GLN A 431 -3.45 -47.62 22.00
N VAL A 432 -2.79 -46.61 21.40
CA VAL A 432 -1.67 -46.80 20.48
C VAL A 432 -0.35 -46.75 21.25
N PRO A 433 0.57 -47.73 21.08
CA PRO A 433 1.84 -47.78 21.78
C PRO A 433 2.85 -46.74 21.23
N CYS A 434 2.60 -45.46 21.49
CA CYS A 434 3.41 -44.35 21.00
C CYS A 434 4.80 -44.26 21.64
N GLU A 435 4.94 -44.73 22.89
CA GLU A 435 6.19 -44.69 23.66
C GLU A 435 6.90 -46.05 23.72
N ALA A 436 6.47 -47.00 22.89
CA ALA A 436 7.07 -48.32 22.89
C ALA A 436 8.52 -48.32 22.35
N PRO A 437 9.34 -49.29 22.78
CA PRO A 437 10.66 -49.54 22.19
C PRO A 437 10.58 -49.74 20.67
N PRO A 438 11.64 -49.46 19.89
CA PRO A 438 11.63 -49.54 18.43
C PRO A 438 10.98 -50.79 17.83
N GLU A 439 11.17 -51.94 18.47
CA GLU A 439 10.60 -53.26 18.11
C GLU A 439 9.08 -53.39 18.33
N SER A 440 8.44 -52.45 19.02
CA SER A 440 7.00 -52.43 19.29
C SER A 440 6.35 -51.07 18.99
N ARG A 441 7.05 -50.21 18.24
CA ARG A 441 6.52 -48.90 17.83
C ARG A 441 5.39 -49.06 16.82
N TYR A 442 4.42 -48.17 16.95
CA TYR A 442 3.30 -48.00 16.02
C TYR A 442 3.71 -47.86 14.54
N SER A 443 4.83 -47.20 14.26
CA SER A 443 5.38 -47.06 12.90
C SER A 443 6.89 -46.82 12.97
N LEU A 444 7.61 -47.37 11.99
CA LEU A 444 9.05 -47.16 11.80
C LEU A 444 9.34 -45.92 10.94
N ALA A 445 8.35 -45.43 10.19
CA ALA A 445 8.48 -44.30 9.27
C ALA A 445 7.88 -43.00 9.82
N ARG A 446 7.01 -43.10 10.84
CA ARG A 446 6.21 -42.00 11.38
C ARG A 446 6.08 -42.10 12.89
N ASN A 447 5.92 -40.96 13.54
CA ASN A 447 5.66 -40.90 14.98
C ASN A 447 4.21 -40.49 15.27
N CYS A 448 3.78 -40.70 16.52
CA CYS A 448 2.43 -40.36 16.92
C CYS A 448 2.13 -38.85 16.88
N ASP A 449 3.14 -37.98 16.99
CA ASP A 449 2.94 -36.54 16.98
C ASP A 449 2.64 -36.03 15.57
N GLU A 450 3.32 -36.57 14.56
CA GLU A 450 2.99 -36.38 13.15
C GLU A 450 1.57 -36.85 12.84
N CYS A 451 1.16 -37.99 13.40
CA CYS A 451 -0.21 -38.50 13.27
C CYS A 451 -1.23 -37.55 13.92
N ARG A 452 -0.95 -37.05 15.13
CA ARG A 452 -1.79 -36.09 15.85
C ARG A 452 -1.96 -34.80 15.05
N GLU A 453 -0.88 -34.21 14.56
CA GLU A 453 -0.94 -32.98 13.76
C GLU A 453 -1.64 -33.20 12.41
N ALA A 454 -1.39 -34.32 11.73
CA ALA A 454 -2.08 -34.65 10.48
C ALA A 454 -3.60 -34.86 10.70
N TYR A 455 -3.99 -35.58 11.76
CA TYR A 455 -5.40 -35.77 12.12
C TYR A 455 -6.05 -34.43 12.47
N LYS A 456 -5.39 -33.60 13.27
CA LYS A 456 -5.85 -32.26 13.64
C LYS A 456 -6.06 -31.39 12.41
N ARG A 457 -5.10 -31.35 11.48
CA ARG A 457 -5.18 -30.56 10.24
C ARG A 457 -6.32 -31.02 9.35
N TRP A 458 -6.48 -32.33 9.17
CA TRP A 458 -7.63 -32.90 8.46
C TRP A 458 -8.95 -32.54 9.15
N LEU A 459 -9.04 -32.73 10.46
CA LEU A 459 -10.24 -32.47 11.26
C LEU A 459 -10.65 -31.00 11.16
N CYS A 460 -9.72 -30.06 11.33
CA CYS A 460 -9.98 -28.63 11.18
C CYS A 460 -10.51 -28.31 9.78
N THR A 461 -9.95 -28.93 8.74
CA THR A 461 -10.39 -28.72 7.35
C THR A 461 -11.80 -29.23 7.09
N VAL A 462 -12.21 -30.36 7.68
CA VAL A 462 -13.56 -30.93 7.47
C VAL A 462 -14.62 -30.38 8.43
N THR A 463 -14.22 -29.91 9.62
CA THR A 463 -15.14 -29.36 10.61
C THR A 463 -15.41 -27.87 10.39
N ILE A 464 -14.44 -27.16 9.79
CA ILE A 464 -14.50 -25.72 9.51
C ILE A 464 -14.50 -25.52 7.98
N PRO A 465 -15.67 -25.65 7.32
CA PRO A 465 -15.77 -25.55 5.87
C PRO A 465 -15.41 -24.15 5.36
N ARG A 466 -14.65 -24.09 4.27
CA ARG A 466 -14.36 -22.84 3.53
C ARG A 466 -15.61 -22.39 2.78
N CYS A 467 -15.97 -21.12 2.93
CA CYS A 467 -17.21 -20.54 2.43
C CYS A 467 -16.94 -19.58 1.28
N GLU A 468 -17.66 -19.75 0.20
CA GLU A 468 -17.71 -18.85 -0.95
C GLU A 468 -19.15 -18.36 -1.17
N ASP A 469 -19.26 -17.22 -1.83
CA ASP A 469 -20.53 -16.70 -2.32
C ASP A 469 -21.23 -17.74 -3.19
N VAL A 470 -22.53 -17.97 -2.97
CA VAL A 470 -23.31 -18.96 -3.72
C VAL A 470 -23.53 -18.57 -5.17
N MET A 471 -23.62 -17.27 -5.45
CA MET A 471 -23.75 -16.71 -6.80
C MET A 471 -22.39 -16.58 -7.48
N GLY A 472 -21.32 -16.45 -6.69
CA GLY A 472 -19.92 -16.52 -7.12
C GLY A 472 -19.33 -17.92 -6.94
N GLY A 473 -17.99 -18.03 -6.94
CA GLY A 473 -17.29 -19.23 -6.47
C GLY A 473 -16.70 -20.15 -7.53
N SER A 474 -15.87 -21.07 -7.03
CA SER A 474 -15.03 -21.99 -7.79
C SER A 474 -15.79 -23.19 -8.37
N ARG A 475 -15.25 -23.81 -9.43
CA ARG A 475 -15.74 -25.09 -9.98
C ARG A 475 -15.56 -26.28 -9.03
N TYR A 476 -14.78 -26.10 -7.98
CA TYR A 476 -14.49 -27.11 -6.94
C TYR A 476 -15.39 -26.95 -5.71
N SER A 477 -16.40 -26.10 -5.78
CA SER A 477 -17.27 -25.78 -4.66
C SER A 477 -18.64 -26.45 -4.79
N VAL A 478 -19.19 -26.88 -3.66
CA VAL A 478 -20.50 -27.54 -3.57
C VAL A 478 -21.49 -26.58 -2.92
N VAL A 479 -22.64 -26.37 -3.57
CA VAL A 479 -23.72 -25.57 -2.97
C VAL A 479 -24.29 -26.30 -1.76
N ARG A 480 -24.38 -25.62 -0.62
CA ARG A 480 -24.91 -26.10 0.65
C ARG A 480 -26.13 -25.27 1.07
N ASP A 481 -26.99 -25.90 1.86
CA ASP A 481 -28.13 -25.26 2.52
C ASP A 481 -29.04 -24.43 1.58
N ALA A 482 -29.16 -24.86 0.33
CA ALA A 482 -29.73 -24.07 -0.77
C ALA A 482 -31.24 -23.77 -0.63
N PHE A 483 -31.92 -24.55 0.20
CA PHE A 483 -33.35 -24.45 0.42
C PHE A 483 -33.72 -23.66 1.68
N GLN A 484 -32.73 -23.18 2.43
CA GLN A 484 -32.94 -22.29 3.56
C GLN A 484 -32.92 -20.82 3.12
N ALA A 485 -33.45 -19.95 3.98
CA ALA A 485 -33.32 -18.51 3.80
C ALA A 485 -31.93 -18.04 4.25
N PHE A 486 -31.39 -17.04 3.56
CA PHE A 486 -30.24 -16.27 4.02
C PHE A 486 -30.55 -15.59 5.36
N PRO A 487 -29.53 -15.14 6.12
CA PRO A 487 -29.72 -14.42 7.37
C PRO A 487 -30.58 -13.15 7.23
N ASN A 488 -30.59 -12.51 6.06
CA ASN A 488 -31.43 -11.36 5.75
C ASN A 488 -32.92 -11.72 5.46
N GLY A 489 -33.26 -13.01 5.38
CA GLY A 489 -34.60 -13.52 5.09
C GLY A 489 -34.89 -13.78 3.61
N THR A 490 -33.99 -13.40 2.69
CA THR A 490 -34.16 -13.69 1.26
C THR A 490 -33.87 -15.16 0.99
N THR A 491 -34.37 -15.69 -0.13
CA THR A 491 -34.09 -17.05 -0.59
C THR A 491 -33.42 -17.04 -1.96
N LEU A 492 -32.75 -18.14 -2.32
CA LEU A 492 -32.25 -18.31 -3.68
C LEU A 492 -33.39 -18.34 -4.70
N PRO A 493 -33.16 -17.84 -5.93
CA PRO A 493 -34.14 -17.91 -7.02
C PRO A 493 -34.59 -19.35 -7.28
N ASP A 494 -35.88 -19.54 -7.57
CA ASP A 494 -36.49 -20.86 -7.79
C ASP A 494 -35.77 -21.65 -8.89
N ASP A 495 -35.40 -20.99 -9.98
CA ASP A 495 -34.74 -21.64 -11.11
C ASP A 495 -33.33 -22.12 -10.76
N PHE A 496 -32.62 -21.40 -9.88
CA PHE A 496 -31.34 -21.87 -9.34
C PHE A 496 -31.54 -23.13 -8.49
N ARG A 497 -32.55 -23.13 -7.61
CA ARG A 497 -32.85 -24.26 -6.72
C ARG A 497 -33.31 -25.52 -7.47
N LYS A 498 -34.08 -25.38 -8.55
CA LYS A 498 -34.52 -26.52 -9.40
C LYS A 498 -33.36 -27.31 -9.99
N GLY A 499 -32.21 -26.66 -10.22
CA GLY A 499 -30.99 -27.31 -10.71
C GLY A 499 -30.26 -28.17 -9.67
N LEU A 500 -30.59 -28.03 -8.39
CA LEU A 500 -29.91 -28.70 -7.29
C LEU A 500 -30.65 -29.96 -6.88
N LYS A 501 -29.99 -31.12 -7.05
CA LYS A 501 -30.58 -32.44 -6.82
C LYS A 501 -29.81 -33.31 -5.84
N ALA A 502 -28.61 -32.91 -5.44
CA ALA A 502 -27.78 -33.71 -4.54
C ALA A 502 -28.25 -33.53 -3.08
N ALA A 503 -28.19 -34.60 -2.29
CA ALA A 503 -28.49 -34.53 -0.85
C ALA A 503 -27.62 -33.49 -0.11
N ALA A 504 -26.38 -33.32 -0.58
CA ALA A 504 -25.44 -32.31 -0.11
C ALA A 504 -25.95 -30.86 -0.25
N ASN A 505 -26.92 -30.59 -1.15
CA ASN A 505 -27.48 -29.26 -1.35
C ASN A 505 -28.49 -28.84 -0.27
N ASN A 506 -28.97 -29.79 0.55
CA ASN A 506 -30.04 -29.53 1.53
C ASN A 506 -29.55 -29.27 2.96
N SER A 507 -28.24 -29.36 3.21
CA SER A 507 -27.66 -29.17 4.54
C SER A 507 -26.20 -28.76 4.45
N SER A 508 -25.69 -28.15 5.51
CA SER A 508 -24.24 -27.95 5.69
C SER A 508 -23.52 -29.29 5.90
N ARG A 509 -22.21 -29.33 5.65
CA ARG A 509 -21.39 -30.54 5.91
C ARG A 509 -21.57 -31.08 7.32
N ASN A 510 -21.65 -30.18 8.31
CA ASN A 510 -21.82 -30.54 9.70
C ASN A 510 -23.18 -30.02 10.19
N ALA A 511 -24.05 -30.91 10.67
CA ALA A 511 -25.42 -30.59 11.06
C ALA A 511 -25.54 -29.54 12.18
N TRP A 512 -24.48 -29.30 12.95
CA TRP A 512 -24.48 -28.25 13.99
C TRP A 512 -24.45 -26.84 13.38
N ILE A 513 -23.90 -26.68 12.17
CA ILE A 513 -23.83 -25.40 11.44
C ILE A 513 -25.26 -24.93 11.15
N ASP A 514 -26.11 -25.82 10.60
CA ASP A 514 -27.51 -25.52 10.31
C ASP A 514 -28.31 -25.25 11.60
N LYS A 515 -28.00 -25.93 12.70
CA LYS A 515 -28.70 -25.75 13.98
C LYS A 515 -28.31 -24.47 14.71
N THR A 516 -27.04 -24.10 14.65
CA THR A 516 -26.46 -23.07 15.53
C THR A 516 -26.17 -21.80 14.76
N VAL A 517 -25.37 -21.90 13.69
CA VAL A 517 -24.95 -20.77 12.86
C VAL A 517 -26.09 -20.27 11.99
N GLN A 518 -26.82 -21.19 11.35
CA GLN A 518 -27.87 -20.87 10.36
C GLN A 518 -27.38 -19.86 9.31
N PRO A 519 -26.38 -20.24 8.50
CA PRO A 519 -25.80 -19.35 7.49
C PRO A 519 -26.69 -19.18 6.26
N GLY A 520 -27.71 -20.04 6.07
CA GLY A 520 -28.47 -20.07 4.81
C GLY A 520 -27.59 -20.53 3.63
N PRO A 521 -28.00 -20.26 2.38
CA PRO A 521 -27.34 -20.83 1.20
C PRO A 521 -25.91 -20.32 0.95
N TYR A 522 -24.93 -21.21 0.87
CA TYR A 522 -23.53 -20.86 0.56
C TYR A 522 -22.88 -21.89 -0.37
N LYS A 523 -21.69 -21.58 -0.92
CA LYS A 523 -20.84 -22.57 -1.57
C LYS A 523 -19.72 -23.00 -0.64
N GLU A 524 -19.54 -24.29 -0.51
CA GLU A 524 -18.44 -24.87 0.25
C GLU A 524 -17.31 -25.26 -0.70
N LEU A 525 -16.13 -24.65 -0.55
CA LEU A 525 -14.93 -25.10 -1.26
C LEU A 525 -14.47 -26.44 -0.66
N LEU A 526 -14.39 -27.47 -1.51
CA LEU A 526 -13.99 -28.79 -1.06
C LEU A 526 -12.52 -28.82 -0.61
N PRO A 527 -12.19 -29.57 0.46
CA PRO A 527 -10.80 -29.81 0.86
C PRO A 527 -9.97 -30.35 -0.30
N CYS A 528 -8.73 -29.88 -0.43
CA CYS A 528 -7.79 -30.39 -1.42
C CYS A 528 -7.46 -31.87 -1.13
N ALA A 529 -7.22 -32.65 -2.19
CA ALA A 529 -7.02 -34.09 -2.08
C ALA A 529 -5.74 -34.46 -1.32
N ASP A 530 -4.72 -33.59 -1.34
CA ASP A 530 -3.49 -33.72 -0.56
C ASP A 530 -3.75 -33.79 0.94
N VAL A 531 -4.70 -33.03 1.48
CA VAL A 531 -5.12 -33.11 2.89
C VAL A 531 -5.67 -34.51 3.21
N CYS A 532 -6.42 -35.10 2.28
CA CYS A 532 -6.94 -36.47 2.42
C CYS A 532 -5.84 -37.53 2.27
N TYR A 533 -4.90 -37.36 1.34
CA TYR A 533 -3.79 -38.30 1.12
C TYR A 533 -2.75 -38.25 2.23
N GLU A 534 -2.43 -37.06 2.73
CA GLU A 534 -1.53 -36.85 3.88
C GLU A 534 -2.11 -37.58 5.10
N PHE A 535 -3.36 -37.30 5.45
CA PHE A 535 -4.08 -38.01 6.50
C PHE A 535 -4.05 -39.54 6.34
N GLN A 536 -4.42 -40.05 5.14
CA GLN A 536 -4.44 -41.48 4.88
C GLN A 536 -3.06 -42.13 4.93
N ARG A 537 -2.01 -41.43 4.52
CA ARG A 537 -0.62 -41.93 4.56
C ARG A 537 -0.13 -42.03 6.00
N GLU A 538 -0.40 -41.01 6.81
CA GLU A 538 -0.01 -41.00 8.22
C GLU A 538 -0.80 -42.03 9.06
N LEU A 539 -2.00 -42.42 8.62
CA LEU A 539 -2.78 -43.48 9.24
C LEU A 539 -2.49 -44.89 8.71
N ARG A 540 -2.32 -45.11 7.39
CA ARG A 540 -2.16 -46.48 6.86
C ARG A 540 -0.81 -47.12 7.16
N THR A 541 0.22 -46.33 7.42
CA THR A 541 1.50 -46.86 7.91
C THR A 541 1.41 -47.42 9.34
N ALA A 542 0.26 -47.26 10.01
CA ALA A 542 -0.08 -47.90 11.27
C ALA A 542 -0.69 -49.31 11.13
N GLU A 543 -1.58 -49.49 10.16
CA GLU A 543 -2.34 -50.72 10.00
C GLU A 543 -1.47 -51.84 9.40
N SER A 544 -0.44 -51.49 8.62
CA SER A 544 0.50 -52.48 8.06
C SER A 544 1.41 -53.12 9.10
N GLY A 545 1.50 -52.60 10.33
CA GLY A 545 2.26 -53.22 11.42
C GLY A 545 1.47 -54.23 12.27
N TYR A 546 0.13 -54.21 12.19
CA TYR A 546 -0.74 -55.03 13.06
C TYR A 546 -1.36 -56.26 12.38
N PHE A 547 -1.29 -56.37 11.05
CA PHE A 547 -1.86 -57.52 10.31
C PHE A 547 -0.84 -58.57 9.85
N GLU A 548 0.48 -58.35 9.99
CA GLU A 548 1.51 -59.34 9.61
C GLU A 548 2.04 -60.20 10.76
N TYR A 549 1.54 -60.05 11.99
CA TYR A 549 2.00 -60.84 13.16
C TYR A 549 0.92 -61.67 13.87
N ASN A 550 -0.26 -61.85 13.27
CA ASN A 550 -1.27 -62.80 13.74
C ASN A 550 -1.91 -63.61 12.58
N MET A 551 -1.05 -64.27 11.80
CA MET A 551 -1.35 -65.58 11.19
C MET A 551 -0.15 -66.50 11.34
#